data_AF-A0AAD0WLF3-F1
#
_entry.id   AF-A0AAD0WLF3-F1
#
_cell.length_a   1.000
_cell.length_b   1.000
_cell.length_c   1.000
_cell.angle_alpha   90.00
_cell.angle_beta   90.00
_cell.angle_gamma   90.00
#
_symmetry.space_group_name_H-M   'P 1'
#
loop_
_entity.id
_entity.type
_entity.pdbx_description
1 polymer ?
#
loop_
_entity_poly.entity_id
_entity_poly.type
_entity_poly.pdbx_seq_one_letter_code
_entity_poly.pdbx_strand_id
1 'polypeptide(L)'
;MSTEQMREEFERWAELVGALPWGHMKKQRTPSGGYSVQVYGYMWTAWKASRSELFVEFPSQEKYDDPLSAHDAINDCKDILSAAGITVKE
;
A
#
# COMPACT_ATOMS: atom_id res chain seq x y z
N MET A 1 1.59 -7.51 1.48
CA MET A 1 0.16 -7.70 1.16
C MET A 1 0.04 -8.58 -0.07
N SER A 2 -0.79 -9.62 -0.06
CA SER A 2 -1.01 -10.44 -1.27
C SER A 2 -1.81 -9.65 -2.32
N THR A 3 -1.69 -10.00 -3.60
CA THR A 3 -2.47 -9.36 -4.68
C THR A 3 -3.97 -9.45 -4.44
N GLU A 4 -4.44 -10.53 -3.79
CA GLU A 4 -5.86 -10.72 -3.49
C GLU A 4 -6.33 -9.84 -2.33
N GLN A 5 -5.54 -9.73 -1.25
CA GLN A 5 -5.84 -8.80 -0.15
C GLN A 5 -5.92 -7.34 -0.66
N MET A 6 -4.97 -6.93 -1.52
CA MET A 6 -4.98 -5.61 -2.13
C MET A 6 -6.24 -5.36 -2.96
N ARG A 7 -6.71 -6.39 -3.67
CA ARG A 7 -7.92 -6.33 -4.48
C ARG A 7 -9.17 -6.24 -3.61
N GLU A 8 -9.26 -7.01 -2.54
CA GLU A 8 -10.40 -6.94 -1.60
C GLU A 8 -10.51 -5.56 -0.92
N GLU A 9 -9.38 -4.95 -0.55
CA GLU A 9 -9.36 -3.58 -0.02
C GLU A 9 -9.83 -2.54 -1.06
N PHE A 10 -9.34 -2.66 -2.30
CA PHE A 10 -9.77 -1.82 -3.41
C PHE A 10 -11.29 -1.91 -3.63
N GLU A 11 -11.84 -3.12 -3.67
CA GLU A 11 -13.25 -3.35 -3.91
C GLU A 11 -14.12 -2.76 -2.81
N ARG A 12 -13.72 -2.97 -1.54
CA ARG A 12 -14.41 -2.37 -0.40
C ARG A 12 -14.40 -0.85 -0.46
N TRP A 13 -13.27 -0.25 -0.80
CA TRP A 13 -13.15 1.20 -0.97
C TRP A 13 -14.04 1.70 -2.13
N ALA A 14 -13.97 1.06 -3.30
CA ALA A 14 -14.75 1.44 -4.47
C ALA A 14 -16.26 1.33 -4.23
N GLU A 15 -16.71 0.29 -3.52
CA GLU A 15 -18.12 0.13 -3.13
C GLU A 15 -18.57 1.20 -2.16
N LEU A 16 -17.73 1.56 -1.18
CA LEU A 16 -18.01 2.61 -0.21
C LEU A 16 -18.13 3.99 -0.88
N VAL A 17 -17.15 4.38 -1.71
CA VAL A 17 -17.13 5.72 -2.33
C VAL A 17 -18.13 5.85 -3.48
N GLY A 18 -18.42 4.75 -4.17
CA GLY A 18 -19.40 4.70 -5.26
C GLY A 18 -20.83 4.45 -4.79
N ALA A 19 -21.06 4.31 -3.48
CA ALA A 19 -22.35 3.90 -2.91
C ALA A 19 -22.95 2.65 -3.60
N LEU A 20 -22.09 1.70 -3.95
CA LEU A 20 -22.49 0.49 -4.67
C LEU A 20 -22.99 -0.57 -3.68
N PRO A 21 -23.87 -1.49 -4.13
CA PRO A 21 -24.24 -2.64 -3.32
C PRO A 21 -23.01 -3.47 -2.93
N TRP A 22 -23.01 -4.01 -1.72
CA TRP A 22 -21.91 -4.85 -1.24
C TRP A 22 -21.68 -6.06 -2.14
N GLY A 23 -20.43 -6.28 -2.54
CA GLY A 23 -20.04 -7.34 -3.47
C GLY A 23 -20.37 -7.06 -4.94
N HIS A 24 -20.78 -5.84 -5.30
CA HIS A 24 -20.93 -5.41 -6.69
C HIS A 24 -19.60 -5.55 -7.44
N MET A 25 -18.50 -5.05 -6.89
CA MET A 25 -17.20 -5.01 -7.56
C MET A 25 -16.66 -6.41 -7.81
N LYS A 26 -16.84 -7.32 -6.84
CA LYS A 26 -16.44 -8.72 -6.99
C LYS A 26 -17.10 -9.41 -8.19
N LYS A 27 -18.35 -9.07 -8.50
CA LYS A 27 -19.09 -9.60 -9.67
C LYS A 27 -18.58 -9.05 -11.01
N GLN A 28 -17.85 -7.93 -10.98
CA GLN A 28 -17.26 -7.32 -12.17
C GLN A 28 -15.87 -7.87 -12.48
N ARG A 29 -15.31 -8.77 -11.65
CA ARG A 29 -14.00 -9.37 -11.92
C ARG A 29 -14.02 -10.17 -13.22
N THR A 30 -12.93 -10.10 -13.96
CA THR A 30 -12.69 -10.90 -15.17
C THR A 30 -11.71 -12.03 -14.89
N PRO A 31 -11.75 -13.14 -15.65
CA PRO A 31 -10.77 -14.23 -15.51
C PRO A 31 -9.32 -13.79 -15.72
N SER A 32 -9.08 -12.72 -16.49
CA SER A 32 -7.76 -12.13 -16.72
C SER A 32 -7.26 -11.26 -15.56
N GLY A 33 -8.04 -11.11 -14.48
CA GLY A 33 -7.63 -10.39 -13.27
C GLY A 33 -7.89 -8.88 -13.29
N GLY A 34 -8.61 -8.37 -14.29
CA GLY A 34 -9.15 -7.01 -14.35
C GLY A 34 -10.64 -6.93 -14.02
N TYR A 35 -11.28 -5.83 -14.43
CA TYR A 35 -12.73 -5.62 -14.28
C TYR A 35 -13.42 -5.49 -15.65
N SER A 36 -14.65 -5.97 -15.74
CA SER A 36 -15.50 -5.95 -16.95
C SER A 36 -15.90 -4.53 -17.35
N VAL A 37 -16.01 -3.62 -16.39
CA VAL A 37 -16.28 -2.19 -16.63
C VAL A 37 -14.96 -1.43 -16.62
N GLN A 38 -14.72 -0.68 -17.70
CA GLN A 38 -13.45 0.01 -17.97
C GLN A 38 -13.02 0.96 -16.85
N VAL A 39 -13.95 1.72 -16.25
CA VAL A 39 -13.66 2.66 -15.16
C VAL A 39 -13.02 1.95 -13.96
N TYR A 40 -13.50 0.76 -13.61
CA TYR A 40 -12.94 -0.02 -12.51
C TYR A 40 -11.56 -0.59 -12.86
N GLY A 41 -11.30 -0.89 -14.14
CA GLY A 41 -9.96 -1.23 -14.61
C GLY A 41 -8.95 -0.11 -14.41
N TYR A 42 -9.34 1.14 -14.72
CA TYR A 42 -8.50 2.31 -14.48
C TYR A 42 -8.29 2.58 -12.99
N MET A 43 -9.36 2.55 -12.19
CA MET A 43 -9.28 2.73 -10.74
C MET A 43 -8.39 1.66 -10.10
N TRP A 44 -8.50 0.40 -10.52
CA TRP A 44 -7.65 -0.68 -10.03
C TRP A 44 -6.18 -0.48 -10.41
N THR A 45 -5.91 0.00 -11.62
CA THR A 45 -4.54 0.30 -12.06
C THR A 45 -3.92 1.43 -11.22
N ALA A 46 -4.67 2.50 -10.99
CA ALA A 46 -4.24 3.60 -10.14
C ALA A 46 -4.03 3.15 -8.67
N TRP A 47 -4.93 2.32 -8.15
CA TRP A 47 -4.83 1.76 -6.79
C TRP A 47 -3.59 0.91 -6.58
N LYS A 48 -3.25 0.06 -7.57
CA LYS A 48 -2.00 -0.71 -7.54
C LYS A 48 -0.78 0.19 -7.54
N ALA A 49 -0.74 1.19 -8.43
CA ALA A 49 0.37 2.13 -8.51
C ALA A 49 0.56 2.93 -7.21
N SER A 50 -0.54 3.35 -6.57
CA SER A 50 -0.47 4.07 -5.29
C SER A 50 0.04 3.21 -4.12
N ARG A 51 0.16 1.89 -4.30
CA ARG A 51 0.55 0.93 -3.25
C ARG A 51 1.82 0.16 -3.59
N SER A 52 2.30 0.20 -4.83
CA SER A 52 3.60 -0.35 -5.20
C SER A 52 4.76 0.40 -4.58
N GLU A 53 4.55 1.64 -4.12
CA GLU A 53 5.60 2.53 -3.61
C GLU A 53 5.64 2.65 -2.08
N LEU A 54 4.84 1.87 -1.33
CA LEU A 54 4.77 1.96 0.14
C LEU A 54 5.68 0.95 0.87
N PHE A 55 6.74 0.48 0.21
CA PHE A 55 7.72 -0.38 0.85
C PHE A 55 9.04 0.38 0.97
N VAL A 56 9.47 0.58 2.21
CA VAL A 56 10.79 1.12 2.53
C VAL A 56 11.59 0.02 3.21
N GLU A 57 12.84 -0.14 2.80
CA GLU A 57 13.75 -1.07 3.46
C GLU A 57 14.38 -0.38 4.66
N PHE A 58 14.16 -0.93 5.84
CA PHE A 58 14.80 -0.44 7.05
C PHE A 58 16.19 -1.07 7.22
N PRO A 59 17.10 -0.35 7.89
CA PRO A 59 18.43 -0.85 8.16
C PRO A 59 18.37 -2.09 9.05
N SER A 60 19.24 -3.07 8.78
CA SER A 60 19.36 -4.28 9.60
C SER A 60 19.78 -3.94 11.02
N GLN A 61 19.29 -4.72 11.99
CA GLN A 61 19.70 -4.60 13.40
C GLN A 61 21.22 -4.78 13.58
N GLU A 62 21.88 -5.56 12.72
CA GLU A 62 23.33 -5.78 12.75
C GLU A 62 24.14 -4.47 12.60
N LYS A 63 23.53 -3.42 12.05
CA LYS A 63 24.15 -2.09 11.93
C LYS A 63 24.23 -1.36 13.29
N TYR A 64 23.49 -1.83 14.30
CA TYR A 64 23.25 -1.16 15.58
C TYR A 64 23.64 -2.06 16.77
N ASP A 65 24.84 -2.63 16.73
CA ASP A 65 25.36 -3.54 17.77
C ASP A 65 25.92 -2.79 19.01
N ASP A 66 25.89 -1.45 19.01
CA ASP A 66 26.32 -0.63 20.14
C ASP A 66 25.15 -0.29 21.10
N PRO A 67 25.33 -0.36 22.43
CA PRO A 67 24.27 -0.09 23.42
C PRO A 67 23.61 1.29 23.34
N LEU A 68 24.25 2.29 22.70
CA LEU A 68 23.73 3.65 22.53
C LEU A 68 23.25 3.95 21.10
N SER A 69 23.31 2.98 20.19
CA SER A 69 22.96 3.15 18.78
C SER A 69 21.45 3.22 18.48
N ALA A 70 20.60 3.06 19.50
CA ALA A 70 19.14 3.15 19.34
C ALA A 70 18.70 4.51 18.79
N HIS A 71 19.39 5.59 19.17
CA HIS A 71 19.13 6.92 18.63
C HIS A 71 19.47 7.00 17.13
N ASP A 72 20.58 6.39 16.72
CA ASP A 72 21.02 6.37 15.32
C ASP A 72 20.07 5.53 14.46
N ALA A 73 19.59 4.40 14.99
CA ALA A 73 18.59 3.56 14.33
C ALA A 73 17.27 4.32 14.08
N ILE A 74 16.82 5.10 15.05
CA ILE A 74 15.62 5.94 14.93
C ILE A 74 15.83 7.03 13.86
N ASN A 75 16.98 7.68 13.83
CA ASN A 75 17.26 8.73 12.84
C ASN A 75 17.39 8.16 11.43
N ASP A 76 18.09 7.05 11.24
CA ASP A 76 18.18 6.38 9.94
C ASP A 76 16.79 5.96 9.43
N CYS A 77 15.91 5.48 10.31
CA CYS A 77 14.53 5.18 9.94
C CYS A 77 13.75 6.44 9.55
N LYS A 78 13.94 7.57 10.26
CA LYS A 78 13.33 8.86 9.89
C LYS A 78 13.79 9.34 8.53
N ASP A 79 15.07 9.21 8.23
CA ASP A 79 15.66 9.62 6.95
C ASP A 79 15.09 8.79 5.80
N ILE A 80 14.97 7.47 5.99
CA ILE A 80 14.39 6.57 5.00
C ILE A 80 12.91 6.88 4.75
N LEU A 81 12.13 7.10 5.81
CA LEU A 81 10.72 7.47 5.70
C LEU A 81 10.55 8.83 5.01
N SER A 82 11.40 9.81 5.35
CA SER A 82 11.37 11.14 4.74
C SER A 82 11.77 11.11 3.27
N ALA A 83 12.78 10.31 2.90
CA ALA A 83 13.18 10.09 1.51
C ALA A 83 12.07 9.43 0.67
N ALA A 84 11.23 8.60 1.30
CA ALA A 84 10.02 8.05 0.71
C ALA A 84 8.83 9.02 0.70
N GLY A 85 9.01 10.27 1.14
CA GLY A 85 7.96 11.30 1.17
C GLY A 85 6.93 11.11 2.30
N ILE A 86 7.25 10.30 3.31
CA ILE A 86 6.38 10.04 4.46
C ILE A 86 6.71 11.03 5.57
N THR A 87 5.73 11.84 5.97
CA THR A 87 5.89 12.76 7.11
C THR A 87 5.90 12.02 8.45
N VAL A 88 6.97 12.16 9.22
CA VAL A 88 7.08 11.64 10.59
C VAL A 88 6.80 12.78 11.59
N LYS A 89 6.01 12.51 12.63
CA LYS A 89 5.80 13.42 13.78
C LYS A 89 6.41 12.81 15.03
N GLU A 90 7.03 13.65 15.85
CA GLU A 90 7.61 13.30 17.16
C GLU A 90 6.59 13.40 18.29
#